data_AF-A0A6N0NVD8-F1
#
_entry.id   AF-A0A6N0NVD8-F1
#
_cell.length_a   1.000
_cell.length_b   1.000
_cell.length_c   1.000
_cell.angle_alpha   90.00
_cell.angle_beta   90.00
_cell.angle_gamma   90.00
#
_symmetry.space_group_name_H-M   'P 1'
#
loop_
_entity.id
_entity.type
_entity.pdbx_description
1 polymer ?
#
loop_
_entity_poly.entity_id
_entity_poly.type
_entity_poly.pdbx_seq_one_letter_code
_entity_poly.pdbx_strand_id
1 'polypeptide(L)'
;MRLILPFLLLLLVVGSITTLSSTVVVNYPSSAYLGQEITIHFQLLNNRINSTDFPIISSGVEVIHNGSEDAYTGASPYGGYLLFPANISRNTTELIVTFVGEYHTNYGNDPGIVLYGGNFKPPLPDGDQSNFSSVLITFAGKLSYHINGSWYYPLSSLPYYGTLIDNWLNVSTLVNYTVISEEHNGYTFVKDMFINGKEFVINYLTTVPWSFSYVGIRTDTPNTLIMPLGFTLSSPLSHQPYVVYVNGKEYNSGYTNNLSQGSISLKVSSLHEVINITFPMAHEYKIITISSSQGNVKVSYPILPMTLLLSSVVLTVVSLIIRRKT
;
A
#
# COMPACT_ATOMS: atom_id res chain seq x y z
N MET A 1 -19.18 49.20 8.48
CA MET A 1 -19.58 47.89 9.05
C MET A 1 -20.23 46.90 8.07
N ARG A 2 -20.87 47.31 6.95
CA ARG A 2 -21.57 46.38 6.03
C ARG A 2 -20.67 45.49 5.14
N LEU A 3 -19.37 45.75 5.06
CA LEU A 3 -18.40 44.95 4.29
C LEU A 3 -17.60 43.95 5.15
N ILE A 4 -17.69 44.03 6.47
CA ILE A 4 -16.92 43.15 7.37
C ILE A 4 -17.49 41.73 7.35
N LEU A 5 -18.82 41.60 7.35
CA LEU A 5 -19.49 40.29 7.35
C LEU A 5 -19.24 39.45 6.08
N PRO A 6 -19.34 40.00 4.83
CA PRO A 6 -19.00 39.23 3.64
C PRO A 6 -17.49 38.94 3.54
N PHE A 7 -16.63 39.82 4.05
CA PHE A 7 -15.18 39.58 4.08
C PHE A 7 -14.79 38.52 5.11
N LEU A 8 -15.47 38.46 6.27
CA LEU A 8 -15.30 37.41 7.26
C LEU A 8 -15.81 36.04 6.75
N LEU A 9 -16.92 36.05 6.01
CA LEU A 9 -17.43 34.84 5.33
C LEU A 9 -16.48 34.37 4.22
N LEU A 10 -15.90 35.29 3.45
CA LEU A 10 -14.90 34.96 2.45
C LEU A 10 -13.62 34.39 3.10
N LEU A 11 -13.18 34.95 4.23
CA LEU A 11 -12.05 34.41 5.01
C LEU A 11 -12.37 33.03 5.64
N LEU A 12 -13.62 32.75 5.99
CA LEU A 12 -14.07 31.43 6.45
C LEU A 12 -14.15 30.39 5.32
N VAL A 13 -14.33 30.82 4.07
CA VAL A 13 -14.35 29.93 2.88
C VAL A 13 -12.93 29.76 2.30
N VAL A 14 -12.06 30.76 2.44
CA VAL A 14 -10.67 30.71 1.97
C VAL A 14 -9.73 30.07 3.00
N GLY A 15 -10.10 30.08 4.28
CA GLY A 15 -9.41 29.34 5.33
C GLY A 15 -9.77 27.86 5.31
N SER A 16 -8.85 27.04 4.81
CA SER A 16 -8.82 25.57 4.98
C SER A 16 -9.68 24.73 4.04
N ILE A 17 -9.61 24.98 2.73
CA ILE A 17 -9.70 23.84 1.80
C ILE A 17 -8.32 23.19 1.74
N THR A 18 -7.90 22.51 2.81
CA THR A 18 -7.00 21.38 2.61
C THR A 18 -7.83 20.36 1.86
N THR A 19 -7.71 20.31 0.53
CA THR A 19 -8.27 19.20 -0.24
C THR A 19 -7.53 17.96 0.22
N LEU A 20 -8.10 17.25 1.18
CA LEU A 20 -7.67 15.90 1.54
C LEU A 20 -7.91 15.07 0.28
N SER A 21 -6.84 14.79 -0.45
CA SER A 21 -6.90 13.88 -1.58
C SER A 21 -7.15 12.49 -1.01
N SER A 22 -8.21 11.82 -1.46
CA SER A 22 -8.44 10.43 -1.09
C SER A 22 -8.19 9.55 -2.31
N THR A 23 -7.99 8.25 -2.09
CA THR A 23 -7.79 7.30 -3.19
C THR A 23 -8.45 5.98 -2.84
N VAL A 24 -9.12 5.42 -3.84
CA VAL A 24 -9.73 4.10 -3.75
C VAL A 24 -8.76 3.06 -4.31
N VAL A 25 -8.27 2.20 -3.42
CA VAL A 25 -7.48 1.02 -3.78
C VAL A 25 -8.42 -0.16 -3.98
N VAL A 26 -8.17 -0.95 -5.01
CA VAL A 26 -9.02 -2.09 -5.40
C VAL A 26 -8.14 -3.31 -5.66
N ASN A 27 -8.56 -4.46 -5.14
CA ASN A 27 -7.96 -5.76 -5.43
C ASN A 27 -9.03 -6.67 -6.03
N TYR A 28 -8.80 -7.12 -7.26
CA TYR A 28 -9.76 -7.89 -8.04
C TYR A 28 -9.03 -8.72 -9.11
N PRO A 29 -9.61 -9.85 -9.55
CA PRO A 29 -9.08 -10.59 -10.68
C PRO A 29 -9.28 -9.78 -11.98
N SER A 30 -8.21 -9.60 -12.76
CA SER A 30 -8.28 -8.88 -14.04
C SER A 30 -9.08 -9.62 -15.13
N SER A 31 -9.33 -10.92 -14.95
CA SER A 31 -10.19 -11.73 -15.81
C SER A 31 -10.91 -12.82 -15.03
N ALA A 32 -12.08 -13.22 -15.52
CA ALA A 32 -12.91 -14.27 -14.92
C ALA A 32 -13.69 -15.04 -16.01
N TYR A 33 -14.24 -16.20 -15.67
CA TYR A 33 -15.17 -16.89 -16.58
C TYR A 33 -16.58 -16.34 -16.46
N LEU A 34 -17.32 -16.37 -17.56
CA LEU A 34 -18.76 -16.10 -17.50
C LEU A 34 -19.43 -17.07 -16.52
N GLY A 35 -20.22 -16.55 -15.58
CA GLY A 35 -20.88 -17.29 -14.51
C GLY A 35 -20.01 -17.58 -13.29
N GLN A 36 -18.73 -17.19 -13.29
CA GLN A 36 -17.86 -17.30 -12.12
C GLN A 36 -18.25 -16.26 -11.07
N GLU A 37 -18.25 -16.68 -9.81
CA GLU A 37 -18.32 -15.76 -8.67
C GLU A 37 -16.93 -15.20 -8.36
N ILE A 38 -16.83 -13.89 -8.28
CA ILE A 38 -15.61 -13.16 -7.95
C ILE A 38 -15.84 -12.31 -6.72
N THR A 39 -14.79 -12.08 -5.94
CA THR A 39 -14.80 -11.14 -4.83
C THR A 39 -13.87 -9.99 -5.14
N ILE A 40 -14.36 -8.78 -4.89
CA ILE A 40 -13.64 -7.53 -5.10
C ILE A 40 -13.47 -6.89 -3.75
N HIS A 41 -12.22 -6.67 -3.35
CA HIS A 41 -11.89 -5.94 -2.13
C HIS A 41 -11.51 -4.52 -2.49
N PHE A 42 -11.90 -3.58 -1.65
CA PHE A 42 -11.57 -2.18 -1.86
C PHE A 42 -11.33 -1.46 -0.53
N GLN A 43 -10.54 -0.41 -0.59
CA GLN A 43 -10.18 0.40 0.57
C GLN A 43 -10.12 1.88 0.17
N LEU A 44 -10.73 2.77 0.96
CA LEU A 44 -10.58 4.21 0.79
C LEU A 44 -9.50 4.74 1.73
N LEU A 45 -8.45 5.29 1.14
CA LEU A 45 -7.32 5.88 1.85
C LEU A 45 -7.36 7.39 1.74
N ASN A 46 -7.11 8.08 2.86
CA ASN A 46 -6.86 9.51 2.87
C ASN A 46 -5.36 9.76 2.68
N ASN A 47 -4.99 10.37 1.56
CA ASN A 47 -3.61 10.74 1.26
C ASN A 47 -3.29 12.06 1.95
N ARG A 48 -2.42 11.99 2.95
CA ARG A 48 -1.93 13.16 3.69
C ARG A 48 -0.74 13.80 3.00
N ILE A 49 0.11 12.97 2.40
CA ILE A 49 1.29 13.38 1.64
C ILE A 49 1.32 12.55 0.36
N ASN A 50 1.56 13.21 -0.76
CA ASN A 50 1.85 12.60 -2.05
C ASN A 50 2.77 13.56 -2.82
N SER A 51 4.05 13.58 -2.43
CA SER A 51 5.03 14.54 -2.96
C SER A 51 6.44 14.08 -2.61
N THR A 52 7.40 14.42 -3.45
CA THR A 52 8.84 14.27 -3.22
C THR A 52 9.52 15.59 -2.83
N ASP A 53 8.76 16.68 -2.72
CA ASP A 53 9.25 18.01 -2.37
C ASP A 53 9.30 18.17 -0.85
N PHE A 54 10.29 17.53 -0.20
CA PHE A 54 10.40 17.51 1.25
C PHE A 54 10.64 18.93 1.81
N PRO A 55 9.71 19.49 2.61
CA PRO A 55 9.85 20.86 3.12
C PRO A 55 10.88 20.99 4.24
N ILE A 56 11.32 19.87 4.83
CA ILE A 56 12.28 19.83 5.92
C ILE A 56 13.41 18.89 5.53
N ILE A 57 14.59 19.46 5.33
CA ILE A 57 15.84 18.73 5.08
C ILE A 57 16.76 18.99 6.27
N SER A 58 17.35 17.95 6.85
CA SER A 58 18.27 18.11 7.97
C SER A 58 19.54 18.84 7.54
N SER A 59 20.14 19.63 8.43
CA SER A 59 21.43 20.28 8.13
C SER A 59 22.50 19.25 7.81
N GLY A 60 23.27 19.49 6.75
CA GLY A 60 24.35 18.60 6.31
C GLY A 60 23.93 17.55 5.28
N VAL A 61 22.64 17.37 5.01
CA VAL A 61 22.18 16.63 3.83
C VAL A 61 22.43 17.47 2.59
N GLU A 62 23.12 16.89 1.61
CA GLU A 62 23.35 17.51 0.31
C GLU A 62 22.30 17.06 -0.69
N VAL A 63 21.84 18.02 -1.50
CA VAL A 63 20.87 17.82 -2.59
C VAL A 63 21.64 17.81 -3.90
N ILE A 64 21.52 16.72 -4.63
CA ILE A 64 22.18 16.48 -5.91
C ILE A 64 21.11 16.54 -7.00
N HIS A 65 21.11 17.61 -7.77
CA HIS A 65 20.18 17.79 -8.88
C HIS A 65 20.60 16.92 -10.08
N ASN A 66 19.78 15.93 -10.42
CA ASN A 66 20.00 15.03 -11.55
C ASN A 66 18.92 15.26 -12.63
N GLY A 67 19.03 16.38 -13.35
CA GLY A 67 18.04 16.77 -14.34
C GLY A 67 16.76 17.29 -13.69
N SER A 68 15.64 16.56 -13.85
CA SER A 68 14.34 16.90 -13.23
C SER A 68 14.09 16.21 -11.89
N GLU A 69 15.03 15.39 -11.43
CA GLU A 69 14.91 14.59 -10.21
C GLU A 69 16.01 14.98 -9.22
N ASP A 70 15.67 14.99 -7.94
CA ASP A 70 16.61 15.29 -6.86
C ASP A 70 17.02 13.99 -6.17
N ALA A 71 18.34 13.81 -6.02
CA ALA A 71 18.92 12.79 -5.17
C ALA A 71 19.50 13.43 -3.92
N TYR A 72 19.55 12.66 -2.83
CA TYR A 72 19.95 13.16 -1.52
C TYR A 72 21.02 12.28 -0.91
N THR A 73 22.01 12.90 -0.28
CA THR A 73 23.06 12.21 0.49
C THR A 73 23.00 12.57 1.97
N GLY A 74 23.34 11.62 2.84
CA GLY A 74 23.21 11.78 4.29
C GLY A 74 24.18 12.80 4.90
N ALA A 75 24.03 13.02 6.20
CA ALA A 75 24.77 14.04 6.95
C ALA A 75 25.81 13.42 7.90
N SER A 76 26.92 14.11 8.13
CA SER A 76 27.94 13.74 9.12
C SER A 76 27.55 14.27 10.51
N PRO A 77 27.73 13.53 11.61
CA PRO A 77 28.33 12.18 11.69
C PRO A 77 27.38 11.05 11.28
N TYR A 78 26.07 11.22 11.42
CA TYR A 78 25.00 10.32 10.98
C TYR A 78 23.64 11.01 11.20
N GLY A 79 22.54 10.36 10.79
CA GLY A 79 21.20 10.83 11.16
C GLY A 79 20.57 11.90 10.28
N GLY A 80 21.07 12.05 9.04
CA GLY A 80 20.41 12.90 8.04
C GLY A 80 19.00 12.41 7.69
N TYR A 81 18.13 13.32 7.27
CA TYR A 81 16.75 12.99 6.87
C TYR A 81 16.12 14.03 5.93
N LEU A 82 15.00 13.61 5.34
CA LEU A 82 14.05 14.39 4.54
C LEU A 82 12.66 14.15 5.12
N LEU A 83 11.91 15.19 5.48
CA LEU A 83 10.67 15.06 6.25
C LEU A 83 9.55 15.95 5.76
N PHE A 84 8.33 15.45 5.95
CA PHE A 84 7.09 16.20 5.94
C PHE A 84 6.52 16.31 7.36
N PRO A 85 5.93 17.45 7.74
CA PRO A 85 5.01 17.51 8.87
C PRO A 85 3.82 16.58 8.64
N ALA A 86 3.55 15.68 9.58
CA ALA A 86 2.47 14.70 9.48
C ALA A 86 1.37 14.93 10.52
N ASN A 87 1.74 15.34 11.74
CA ASN A 87 0.84 15.56 12.88
C ASN A 87 -0.17 14.41 13.07
N ILE A 88 0.35 13.18 13.17
CA ILE A 88 -0.45 11.97 13.39
C ILE A 88 -1.05 12.03 14.80
N SER A 89 -2.38 12.06 14.85
CA SER A 89 -3.16 12.08 16.08
C SER A 89 -3.79 10.72 16.37
N ARG A 90 -4.34 10.57 17.58
CA ARG A 90 -5.02 9.34 18.04
C ARG A 90 -6.18 8.87 17.18
N ASN A 91 -6.76 9.74 16.35
CA ASN A 91 -7.85 9.35 15.44
C ASN A 91 -7.35 8.62 14.20
N THR A 92 -6.04 8.56 13.99
CA THR A 92 -5.40 7.86 12.89
C THR A 92 -4.87 6.54 13.44
N THR A 93 -5.53 5.42 13.15
CA THR A 93 -5.18 4.12 13.74
C THR A 93 -4.18 3.32 12.91
N GLU A 94 -3.99 3.68 11.64
CA GLU A 94 -3.07 3.02 10.73
C GLU A 94 -2.40 4.08 9.83
N LEU A 95 -1.11 3.89 9.58
CA LEU A 95 -0.32 4.64 8.61
C LEU A 95 0.25 3.68 7.59
N ILE A 96 0.11 4.04 6.32
CA ILE A 96 0.72 3.36 5.19
C ILE A 96 1.67 4.36 4.55
N VAL A 97 2.97 4.08 4.66
CA VAL A 97 4.03 4.93 4.12
C VAL A 97 4.68 4.21 2.96
N THR A 98 4.67 4.80 1.78
CA THR A 98 5.27 4.22 0.58
C THR A 98 6.37 5.12 0.05
N PHE A 99 7.54 4.54 -0.15
CA PHE A 99 8.64 5.09 -0.93
C PHE A 99 8.67 4.39 -2.29
N VAL A 100 8.80 5.16 -3.37
CA VAL A 100 9.12 4.68 -4.71
C VAL A 100 10.37 5.40 -5.17
N GLY A 101 11.41 4.68 -5.57
CA GLY A 101 12.63 5.33 -6.03
C GLY A 101 13.81 4.40 -6.16
N GLU A 102 14.99 5.00 -6.11
CA GLU A 102 16.28 4.32 -6.19
C GLU A 102 17.11 4.64 -4.95
N TYR A 103 18.00 3.74 -4.57
CA TYR A 103 18.96 4.00 -3.51
C TYR A 103 20.26 3.21 -3.67
N HIS A 104 21.34 3.85 -3.22
CA HIS A 104 22.65 3.26 -3.07
C HIS A 104 23.14 3.54 -1.66
N THR A 105 23.27 2.51 -0.83
CA THR A 105 23.64 2.72 0.58
C THR A 105 24.53 1.61 1.11
N ASN A 106 25.36 1.95 2.08
CA ASN A 106 26.14 0.96 2.81
C ASN A 106 25.19 0.10 3.66
N TYR A 107 25.37 -1.22 3.61
CA TYR A 107 24.53 -2.19 4.34
C TYR A 107 24.62 -2.02 5.87
N GLY A 108 25.72 -1.47 6.37
CA GLY A 108 25.92 -1.18 7.79
C GLY A 108 25.11 0.02 8.29
N ASN A 109 24.71 0.92 7.39
CA ASN A 109 23.97 2.12 7.71
C ASN A 109 22.47 1.84 7.83
N ASP A 110 21.73 2.86 8.25
CA ASP A 110 20.31 2.77 8.55
C ASP A 110 19.48 3.84 7.81
N PRO A 111 19.59 4.03 6.48
CA PRO A 111 18.61 4.82 5.75
C PRO A 111 17.31 4.05 5.56
N GLY A 112 16.20 4.77 5.45
CA GLY A 112 14.90 4.15 5.17
C GLY A 112 13.71 5.02 5.57
N ILE A 113 12.53 4.40 5.65
CA ILE A 113 11.29 5.09 6.01
C ILE A 113 11.27 5.32 7.53
N VAL A 114 11.06 6.57 7.94
CA VAL A 114 11.12 6.97 9.34
C VAL A 114 9.89 7.77 9.78
N LEU A 115 9.45 7.51 11.00
CA LEU A 115 8.44 8.27 11.73
C LEU A 115 9.11 8.91 12.94
N TYR A 116 9.02 10.23 13.10
CA TYR A 116 9.55 10.97 14.25
C TYR A 116 8.45 11.58 15.10
N GLY A 117 8.63 11.54 16.42
CA GLY A 117 7.74 12.10 17.42
C GLY A 117 8.49 12.54 18.68
N GLY A 118 7.74 12.77 19.76
CA GLY A 118 8.30 13.29 21.00
C GLY A 118 8.82 14.72 20.83
N ASN A 119 9.99 15.03 21.42
CA ASN A 119 10.60 16.37 21.31
C ASN A 119 11.61 16.48 20.16
N PHE A 120 11.36 15.80 19.03
CA PHE A 120 12.18 15.91 17.82
C PHE A 120 12.18 17.35 17.28
N LYS A 121 13.36 17.88 16.97
CA LYS A 121 13.57 19.30 16.59
C LYS A 121 14.32 19.42 15.26
N PRO A 122 13.59 19.44 14.14
CA PRO A 122 14.20 19.82 12.88
C PRO A 122 14.73 21.26 12.89
N PRO A 123 15.77 21.58 12.09
CA PRO A 123 16.42 20.74 11.09
C PRO A 123 17.69 20.01 11.59
N LEU A 124 17.90 19.87 12.90
CA LEU A 124 19.10 19.18 13.41
C LEU A 124 19.07 17.68 13.04
N PRO A 125 20.16 17.05 12.58
CA PRO A 125 20.23 15.61 12.36
C PRO A 125 19.78 14.83 13.61
N ASP A 126 19.24 13.63 13.41
CA ASP A 126 18.77 12.83 14.54
C ASP A 126 19.93 12.38 15.45
N GLY A 127 21.13 12.26 14.90
CA GLY A 127 22.34 11.88 15.62
C GLY A 127 22.82 12.95 16.61
N ASP A 128 22.40 14.20 16.41
CA ASP A 128 22.72 15.34 17.26
C ASP A 128 21.63 15.60 18.32
N GLN A 129 20.63 14.73 18.39
CA GLN A 129 19.49 14.85 19.29
C GLN A 129 19.38 13.63 20.19
N SER A 130 19.04 13.82 21.46
CA SER A 130 18.90 12.72 22.43
C SER A 130 17.46 12.51 22.90
N ASN A 131 16.59 13.51 22.80
CA ASN A 131 15.25 13.46 23.41
C ASN A 131 14.16 13.47 22.34
N PHE A 132 14.05 12.38 21.59
CA PHE A 132 12.97 12.18 20.63
C PHE A 132 12.50 10.72 20.64
N SER A 133 11.41 10.44 19.93
CA SER A 133 11.02 9.07 19.63
C SER A 133 10.98 8.84 18.13
N SER A 134 11.41 7.68 17.67
CA SER A 134 11.30 7.32 16.26
C SER A 134 11.04 5.85 16.03
N VAL A 135 10.45 5.52 14.90
CA VAL A 135 10.41 4.18 14.35
C VAL A 135 10.96 4.26 12.93
N LEU A 136 11.90 3.38 12.60
CA LEU A 136 12.64 3.36 11.36
C LEU A 136 12.64 1.94 10.79
N ILE A 137 12.18 1.82 9.53
CA ILE A 137 12.40 0.62 8.72
C ILE A 137 13.45 0.95 7.68
N THR A 138 14.61 0.30 7.80
CA THR A 138 15.74 0.58 6.93
C THR A 138 15.60 -0.14 5.60
N PHE A 139 16.12 0.46 4.54
CA PHE A 139 16.22 -0.17 3.23
C PHE A 139 17.12 -1.41 3.24
N ALA A 140 18.04 -1.52 4.21
CA ALA A 140 18.86 -2.70 4.44
C ALA A 140 18.15 -3.83 5.20
N GLY A 141 16.86 -3.67 5.53
CA GLY A 141 16.06 -4.73 6.17
C GLY A 141 16.24 -4.79 7.69
N LYS A 142 16.20 -3.65 8.37
CA LYS A 142 16.20 -3.57 9.84
C LYS A 142 14.98 -2.79 10.31
N LEU A 143 14.41 -3.22 11.44
CA LEU A 143 13.53 -2.37 12.25
C LEU A 143 14.38 -1.84 13.39
N SER A 144 14.44 -0.51 13.51
CA SER A 144 14.99 0.17 14.67
C SER A 144 14.02 1.21 15.20
N TYR A 145 14.17 1.55 16.47
CA TYR A 145 13.39 2.61 17.08
C TYR A 145 14.24 3.35 18.11
N HIS A 146 14.02 4.66 18.22
CA HIS A 146 14.64 5.49 19.25
C HIS A 146 13.61 5.84 20.31
N ILE A 147 13.96 5.67 21.59
CA ILE A 147 13.15 6.13 22.71
C ILE A 147 14.03 6.31 23.94
N ASN A 148 13.72 7.30 24.79
CA ASN A 148 14.43 7.58 26.03
C ASN A 148 15.96 7.75 25.85
N GLY A 149 16.37 8.34 24.72
CA GLY A 149 17.79 8.62 24.43
C GLY A 149 18.60 7.41 23.99
N SER A 150 17.97 6.34 23.51
CA SER A 150 18.68 5.17 22.99
C SER A 150 17.99 4.60 21.76
N TRP A 151 18.81 4.09 20.83
CA TRP A 151 18.39 3.30 19.69
C TRP A 151 18.31 1.82 20.05
N TYR A 152 17.25 1.18 19.59
CA TYR A 152 16.99 -0.24 19.75
C TYR A 152 16.82 -0.88 18.38
N TYR A 153 17.36 -2.08 18.20
CA TYR A 153 17.39 -2.80 16.91
C TYR A 153 16.76 -4.19 17.08
N PRO A 154 15.44 -4.28 17.30
CA PRO A 154 14.80 -5.54 17.59
C PRO A 154 14.86 -6.55 16.44
N LEU A 155 14.91 -6.09 15.18
CA LEU A 155 14.98 -6.96 14.01
C LEU A 155 16.04 -6.43 13.05
N SER A 156 16.99 -7.29 12.67
CA SER A 156 18.10 -6.94 11.77
C SER A 156 18.15 -7.80 10.51
N SER A 157 17.12 -8.60 10.26
CA SER A 157 17.07 -9.59 9.18
C SER A 157 15.73 -9.54 8.41
N LEU A 158 15.13 -8.36 8.31
CA LEU A 158 13.99 -8.16 7.43
C LEU A 158 14.44 -8.24 5.97
N PRO A 159 13.53 -8.60 5.05
CA PRO A 159 13.82 -8.58 3.62
C PRO A 159 14.23 -7.19 3.13
N TYR A 160 15.14 -7.16 2.17
CA TYR A 160 15.55 -5.95 1.45
C TYR A 160 15.56 -6.20 -0.06
N TYR A 161 15.72 -5.13 -0.85
CA TYR A 161 15.82 -5.20 -2.31
C TYR A 161 17.17 -4.68 -2.78
N GLY A 162 17.67 -5.24 -3.88
CA GLY A 162 18.92 -4.82 -4.50
C GLY A 162 20.04 -5.85 -4.40
N THR A 163 21.14 -5.53 -5.06
CA THR A 163 22.33 -6.38 -5.10
C THR A 163 23.35 -5.85 -4.10
N LEU A 164 23.85 -6.73 -3.23
CA LEU A 164 24.93 -6.42 -2.32
C LEU A 164 26.28 -6.61 -3.03
N ILE A 165 27.05 -5.53 -3.19
CA ILE A 165 28.40 -5.55 -3.79
C ILE A 165 29.30 -4.76 -2.85
N ASP A 166 30.38 -5.37 -2.35
CA ASP A 166 31.35 -4.72 -1.44
C ASP A 166 30.71 -3.99 -0.25
N ASN A 167 29.70 -4.61 0.37
CA ASN A 167 28.91 -4.04 1.48
C ASN A 167 28.03 -2.84 1.11
N TRP A 168 27.81 -2.59 -0.18
CA TRP A 168 26.87 -1.60 -0.69
C TRP A 168 25.66 -2.27 -1.31
N LEU A 169 24.49 -1.84 -0.85
CA LEU A 169 23.21 -2.21 -1.42
C LEU A 169 22.91 -1.27 -2.60
N ASN A 170 22.87 -1.86 -3.80
CA ASN A 170 22.69 -1.15 -5.05
C ASN A 170 21.28 -1.41 -5.60
N VAL A 171 20.47 -0.35 -5.68
CA VAL A 171 19.15 -0.36 -6.31
C VAL A 171 19.09 0.73 -7.36
N SER A 172 19.36 0.35 -8.61
CA SER A 172 19.31 1.21 -9.81
C SER A 172 18.05 0.98 -10.65
N THR A 173 17.04 0.32 -10.07
CA THR A 173 15.74 0.11 -10.68
C THR A 173 14.68 0.50 -9.67
N LEU A 174 13.56 1.05 -10.13
CA LEU A 174 12.48 1.51 -9.27
C LEU A 174 12.05 0.41 -8.29
N VAL A 175 12.21 0.68 -7.01
CA VAL A 175 11.65 -0.16 -5.94
C VAL A 175 10.48 0.56 -5.31
N ASN A 176 9.36 -0.15 -5.15
CA ASN A 176 8.27 0.25 -4.29
C ASN A 176 8.45 -0.41 -2.92
N TYR A 177 8.66 0.41 -1.90
CA TYR A 177 8.86 -0.01 -0.53
C TYR A 177 7.76 0.60 0.33
N THR A 178 6.87 -0.23 0.86
CA THR A 178 5.75 0.22 1.69
C THR A 178 5.86 -0.36 3.09
N VAL A 179 5.56 0.43 4.11
CA VAL A 179 5.51 0.02 5.52
C VAL A 179 4.14 0.36 6.08
N ILE A 180 3.52 -0.59 6.77
CA ILE A 180 2.25 -0.42 7.47
C ILE A 180 2.52 -0.46 8.98
N SER A 181 2.08 0.58 9.67
CA SER A 181 2.12 0.66 11.14
C SER A 181 0.74 1.01 11.68
N GLU A 182 0.42 0.47 12.85
CA GLU A 182 -0.86 0.65 13.53
C GLU A 182 -0.67 1.13 14.97
N GLU A 183 -1.70 1.80 15.47
CA GLU A 183 -1.87 2.09 16.89
C GLU A 183 -2.30 0.81 17.62
N HIS A 184 -1.56 0.46 18.67
CA HIS A 184 -1.93 -0.64 19.54
C HIS A 184 -1.64 -0.29 21.01
N ASN A 185 -2.70 -0.06 21.79
CA ASN A 185 -2.62 0.27 23.23
C ASN A 185 -1.76 1.50 23.55
N GLY A 186 -1.80 2.51 22.68
CA GLY A 186 -1.04 3.76 22.78
C GLY A 186 0.38 3.68 22.20
N TYR A 187 0.78 2.52 21.68
CA TYR A 187 2.11 2.28 21.14
C TYR A 187 2.09 1.97 19.65
N THR A 188 3.25 2.07 19.02
CA THR A 188 3.44 1.81 17.59
C THR A 188 3.68 0.33 17.36
N PHE A 189 2.74 -0.31 16.66
CA PHE A 189 2.85 -1.66 16.16
C PHE A 189 3.26 -1.63 14.69
N VAL A 190 4.42 -2.18 14.37
CA VAL A 190 4.87 -2.32 12.98
C VAL A 190 4.36 -3.65 12.45
N LYS A 191 3.41 -3.58 11.52
CA LYS A 191 2.60 -4.73 11.12
C LYS A 191 3.23 -5.46 9.95
N ASP A 192 3.31 -4.80 8.80
CA ASP A 192 3.71 -5.40 7.53
C ASP A 192 4.63 -4.46 6.74
N MET A 193 5.40 -5.05 5.83
CA MET A 193 6.10 -4.32 4.79
C MET A 193 5.89 -4.98 3.43
N PHE A 194 5.92 -4.18 2.37
CA PHE A 194 5.82 -4.66 1.00
C PHE A 194 7.01 -4.17 0.19
N ILE A 195 7.63 -5.09 -0.54
CA ILE A 195 8.68 -4.76 -1.52
C ILE A 195 8.17 -5.20 -2.88
N ASN A 196 8.00 -4.25 -3.80
CA ASN A 196 7.46 -4.47 -5.14
C ASN A 196 6.14 -5.26 -5.13
N GLY A 197 5.28 -4.96 -4.15
CA GLY A 197 3.99 -5.62 -3.96
C GLY A 197 4.02 -6.98 -3.26
N LYS A 198 5.21 -7.53 -2.96
CA LYS A 198 5.33 -8.75 -2.15
C LYS A 198 5.28 -8.41 -0.67
N GLU A 199 4.32 -8.99 0.03
CA GLU A 199 4.11 -8.84 1.47
C GLU A 199 5.14 -9.60 2.32
N PHE A 200 5.54 -8.97 3.41
CA PHE A 200 6.32 -9.58 4.48
C PHE A 200 5.79 -9.11 5.84
N VAL A 201 5.40 -10.07 6.67
CA VAL A 201 4.86 -9.81 8.01
C VAL A 201 6.01 -9.47 8.96
N ILE A 202 5.92 -8.33 9.64
CA ILE A 202 6.87 -7.89 10.69
C ILE A 202 6.32 -8.24 12.07
N ASN A 203 5.07 -7.87 12.34
CA ASN A 203 4.34 -8.17 13.58
C ASN A 203 5.15 -7.85 14.86
N TYR A 204 5.55 -6.59 15.03
CA TYR A 204 6.37 -6.16 16.17
C TYR A 204 5.79 -4.93 16.88
N LEU A 205 5.48 -5.08 18.17
CA LEU A 205 5.04 -3.98 19.04
C LEU A 205 6.24 -3.26 19.65
N THR A 206 6.44 -2.00 19.29
CA THR A 206 7.48 -1.14 19.87
C THR A 206 7.00 -0.52 21.18
N THR A 207 7.93 0.05 21.95
CA THR A 207 7.58 0.91 23.11
C THR A 207 7.40 2.38 22.72
N VAL A 208 7.47 2.72 21.43
CA VAL A 208 7.32 4.10 20.94
C VAL A 208 5.85 4.49 21.01
N PRO A 209 5.49 5.61 21.66
CA PRO A 209 4.11 6.07 21.69
C PRO A 209 3.59 6.38 20.29
N TRP A 210 2.32 6.06 20.03
CA TRP A 210 1.63 6.38 18.77
C TRP A 210 1.28 7.88 18.69
N SER A 211 2.30 8.69 18.40
CA SER A 211 2.19 10.14 18.28
C SER A 211 3.38 10.68 17.49
N PHE A 212 3.20 10.83 16.19
CA PHE A 212 4.27 11.26 15.27
C PHE A 212 4.02 12.64 14.70
N SER A 213 5.01 13.51 14.83
CA SER A 213 4.99 14.87 14.27
C SER A 213 5.46 14.89 12.83
N TYR A 214 6.36 13.99 12.45
CA TYR A 214 6.98 13.96 11.13
C TYR A 214 7.06 12.55 10.55
N VAL A 215 7.05 12.46 9.22
CA VAL A 215 7.31 11.25 8.46
C VAL A 215 8.25 11.58 7.31
N GLY A 216 9.06 10.63 6.88
CA GLY A 216 9.87 10.80 5.68
C GLY A 216 10.91 9.73 5.51
N ILE A 217 12.08 10.15 5.02
CA ILE A 217 13.20 9.28 4.68
C ILE A 217 14.39 9.68 5.53
N ARG A 218 14.96 8.73 6.27
CA ARG A 218 16.28 8.88 6.89
C ARG A 218 17.33 8.58 5.83
N THR A 219 18.23 9.54 5.59
CA THR A 219 19.39 9.38 4.69
C THR A 219 20.63 8.88 5.43
N ASP A 220 20.63 9.03 6.75
CA ASP A 220 21.65 8.57 7.68
C ASP A 220 23.02 9.24 7.48
N THR A 221 24.01 8.55 6.89
CA THR A 221 25.39 9.03 6.78
C THR A 221 25.72 9.58 5.39
N PRO A 222 26.81 10.34 5.23
CA PRO A 222 27.30 10.74 3.91
C PRO A 222 27.60 9.54 3.02
N ASN A 223 27.61 9.76 1.70
CA ASN A 223 27.83 8.79 0.63
C ASN A 223 26.69 7.78 0.40
N THR A 224 25.63 7.80 1.21
CA THR A 224 24.35 7.22 0.82
C THR A 224 23.75 8.08 -0.29
N LEU A 225 23.13 7.48 -1.30
CA LEU A 225 22.37 8.17 -2.33
C LEU A 225 20.94 7.66 -2.29
N ILE A 226 19.96 8.56 -2.13
CA ILE A 226 18.54 8.21 -2.19
C ILE A 226 17.85 9.14 -3.17
N MET A 227 17.18 8.57 -4.15
CA MET A 227 16.44 9.31 -5.18
C MET A 227 14.95 8.95 -5.07
N PRO A 228 14.16 9.71 -4.30
CA PRO A 228 12.72 9.49 -4.20
C PRO A 228 12.02 9.98 -5.47
N LEU A 229 11.30 9.08 -6.13
CA LEU A 229 10.45 9.36 -7.29
C LEU A 229 8.95 9.31 -6.96
N GLY A 230 8.63 8.78 -5.79
CA GLY A 230 7.33 8.90 -5.17
C GLY A 230 7.47 8.73 -3.66
N PHE A 231 6.74 9.55 -2.91
CA PHE A 231 6.63 9.37 -1.47
C PHE A 231 5.20 9.68 -1.04
N THR A 232 4.55 8.70 -0.43
CA THR A 232 3.16 8.84 0.01
C THR A 232 2.99 8.47 1.47
N LEU A 233 2.18 9.26 2.16
CA LEU A 233 1.63 8.93 3.46
C LEU A 233 0.11 8.86 3.30
N SER A 234 -0.46 7.72 3.63
CA SER A 234 -1.90 7.55 3.66
C SER A 234 -2.37 6.90 4.94
N SER A 235 -3.65 7.10 5.25
CA SER A 235 -4.31 6.48 6.40
C SER A 235 -5.75 6.12 6.03
N PRO A 236 -6.29 4.99 6.50
CA PRO A 236 -7.68 4.65 6.24
C PRO A 236 -8.68 5.67 6.80
N LEU A 237 -9.78 5.88 6.08
CA LEU A 237 -10.96 6.59 6.59
C LEU A 237 -11.95 5.58 7.18
N SER A 238 -12.07 5.55 8.50
CA SER A 238 -12.95 4.61 9.19
C SER A 238 -14.43 4.80 8.79
N HIS A 239 -15.17 3.69 8.65
CA HIS A 239 -16.63 3.65 8.48
C HIS A 239 -17.21 4.53 7.38
N GLN A 240 -16.62 4.48 6.19
CA GLN A 240 -17.07 5.30 5.06
C GLN A 240 -18.23 4.60 4.32
N PRO A 241 -19.31 5.33 4.01
CA PRO A 241 -20.36 4.78 3.18
C PRO A 241 -19.84 4.59 1.75
N TYR A 242 -20.20 3.47 1.13
CA TYR A 242 -19.88 3.17 -0.26
C TYR A 242 -21.13 2.72 -1.03
N VAL A 243 -21.10 2.92 -2.33
CA VAL A 243 -22.09 2.39 -3.28
C VAL A 243 -21.35 1.78 -4.46
N VAL A 244 -21.73 0.56 -4.83
CA VAL A 244 -21.17 -0.17 -5.97
C VAL A 244 -22.22 -0.26 -7.06
N TYR A 245 -21.85 0.18 -8.27
CA TYR A 245 -22.63 0.00 -9.48
C TYR A 245 -21.98 -1.06 -10.37
N VAL A 246 -22.79 -1.94 -10.94
CA VAL A 246 -22.38 -2.90 -11.97
C VAL A 246 -23.14 -2.57 -13.24
N ASN A 247 -22.40 -2.29 -14.33
CA ASN A 247 -22.96 -1.88 -15.62
C ASN A 247 -23.97 -0.71 -15.51
N GLY A 248 -23.65 0.25 -14.64
CA GLY A 248 -24.46 1.46 -14.41
C GLY A 248 -25.68 1.28 -13.51
N LYS A 249 -25.94 0.09 -12.95
CA LYS A 249 -27.02 -0.15 -11.99
C LYS A 249 -26.45 -0.38 -10.60
N GLU A 250 -27.09 0.20 -9.58
CA GLU A 250 -26.70 -0.05 -8.20
C GLU A 250 -26.82 -1.55 -7.89
N TYR A 251 -25.75 -2.10 -7.36
CA TYR A 251 -25.63 -3.52 -7.04
C TYR A 251 -25.62 -3.74 -5.52
N ASN A 252 -24.86 -2.92 -4.79
CA ASN A 252 -24.72 -3.03 -3.35
C ASN A 252 -24.31 -1.68 -2.75
N SER A 253 -24.69 -1.42 -1.51
CA SER A 253 -24.27 -0.26 -0.73
C SER A 253 -24.07 -0.66 0.74
N GLY A 254 -23.17 0.02 1.42
CA GLY A 254 -22.81 -0.34 2.79
C GLY A 254 -21.82 0.63 3.42
N TYR A 255 -21.18 0.18 4.50
CA TYR A 255 -20.13 0.92 5.19
C TYR A 255 -18.87 0.07 5.27
N THR A 256 -17.71 0.71 5.10
CA THR A 256 -16.42 0.06 5.32
C THR A 256 -16.17 -0.21 6.81
N ASN A 257 -15.20 -1.08 7.12
CA ASN A 257 -14.79 -1.36 8.49
C ASN A 257 -13.92 -0.22 9.07
N ASN A 258 -13.34 -0.45 10.26
CA ASN A 258 -12.44 0.50 10.92
C ASN A 258 -11.20 0.89 10.09
N LEU A 259 -10.76 -0.01 9.20
CA LEU A 259 -9.62 0.17 8.30
C LEU A 259 -10.07 0.61 6.90
N SER A 260 -11.27 1.15 6.76
CA SER A 260 -11.83 1.58 5.48
C SER A 260 -11.94 0.47 4.42
N GLN A 261 -11.92 -0.79 4.82
CA GLN A 261 -12.03 -1.92 3.89
C GLN A 261 -13.48 -2.32 3.70
N GLY A 262 -13.84 -2.63 2.45
CA GLY A 262 -15.09 -3.24 2.05
C GLY A 262 -14.86 -4.34 1.03
N SER A 263 -15.87 -5.16 0.82
CA SER A 263 -15.85 -6.18 -0.22
C SER A 263 -17.22 -6.47 -0.76
N ILE A 264 -17.28 -6.87 -2.02
CA ILE A 264 -18.47 -7.41 -2.67
C ILE A 264 -18.12 -8.72 -3.34
N SER A 265 -19.07 -9.65 -3.35
CA SER A 265 -19.02 -10.84 -4.20
C SER A 265 -20.12 -10.73 -5.25
N LEU A 266 -19.78 -10.98 -6.51
CA LEU A 266 -20.72 -10.91 -7.62
C LEU A 266 -20.44 -12.01 -8.64
N LYS A 267 -21.49 -12.41 -9.35
CA LYS A 267 -21.41 -13.41 -10.42
C LYS A 267 -21.26 -12.72 -11.76
N VAL A 268 -20.18 -12.99 -12.47
CA VAL A 268 -19.87 -12.37 -13.76
C VAL A 268 -20.91 -12.79 -14.80
N SER A 269 -21.65 -11.82 -15.33
CA SER A 269 -22.83 -12.03 -16.17
C SER A 269 -22.68 -11.55 -17.61
N SER A 270 -21.67 -10.72 -17.91
CA SER A 270 -21.37 -10.23 -19.25
C SER A 270 -19.92 -10.44 -19.66
N LEU A 271 -19.64 -10.28 -20.96
CA LEU A 271 -18.29 -10.33 -21.52
C LEU A 271 -17.39 -9.21 -20.98
N HIS A 272 -17.98 -8.05 -20.71
CA HIS A 272 -17.32 -6.90 -20.11
C HIS A 272 -18.22 -6.38 -18.99
N GLU A 273 -17.80 -6.58 -17.74
CA GLU A 273 -18.45 -5.97 -16.58
C GLU A 273 -17.70 -4.70 -16.18
N VAL A 274 -18.42 -3.58 -16.16
CA VAL A 274 -17.92 -2.31 -15.68
C VAL A 274 -18.43 -2.11 -14.26
N ILE A 275 -17.51 -1.99 -13.32
CA ILE A 275 -17.82 -1.88 -11.89
C ILE A 275 -17.32 -0.52 -11.42
N ASN A 276 -18.22 0.25 -10.82
CA ASN A 276 -17.92 1.55 -10.25
C ASN A 276 -18.12 1.50 -8.73
N ILE A 277 -17.04 1.67 -7.98
CA ILE A 277 -17.05 1.73 -6.51
C ILE A 277 -16.93 3.19 -6.12
N THR A 278 -17.99 3.74 -5.53
CA THR A 278 -18.11 5.16 -5.19
C THR A 278 -18.14 5.34 -3.68
N PHE A 279 -17.45 6.38 -3.19
CA PHE A 279 -17.48 6.84 -1.81
C PHE A 279 -18.08 8.25 -1.77
N PRO A 280 -19.42 8.38 -1.63
CA PRO A 280 -20.11 9.65 -1.80
C PRO A 280 -19.62 10.76 -0.86
N MET A 281 -19.29 10.42 0.39
CA MET A 281 -18.81 11.39 1.39
C MET A 281 -17.40 11.93 1.09
N ALA A 282 -16.57 11.15 0.41
CA ALA A 282 -15.22 11.56 0.01
C ALA A 282 -15.19 12.15 -1.40
N HIS A 283 -16.31 12.12 -2.14
CA HIS A 283 -16.38 12.47 -3.56
C HIS A 283 -15.38 11.70 -4.44
N GLU A 284 -15.02 10.48 -4.03
CA GLU A 284 -14.09 9.61 -4.74
C GLU A 284 -14.80 8.42 -5.38
N TYR A 285 -14.26 7.94 -6.50
CA TYR A 285 -14.74 6.72 -7.13
C TYR A 285 -13.63 5.99 -7.89
N LYS A 286 -13.82 4.68 -8.09
CA LYS A 286 -12.94 3.85 -8.92
C LYS A 286 -13.78 3.02 -9.88
N ILE A 287 -13.46 3.16 -11.16
CA ILE A 287 -14.02 2.31 -12.21
C ILE A 287 -12.99 1.22 -12.52
N ILE A 288 -13.45 -0.02 -12.50
CA ILE A 288 -12.70 -1.19 -12.97
C ILE A 288 -13.50 -1.92 -14.03
N THR A 289 -12.80 -2.59 -14.94
CA THR A 289 -13.41 -3.42 -15.97
C THR A 289 -12.91 -4.83 -15.82
N ILE A 290 -13.84 -5.78 -15.79
CA ILE A 290 -13.54 -7.22 -15.74
C ILE A 290 -13.90 -7.81 -17.09
N SER A 291 -12.88 -8.31 -17.77
CA SER A 291 -13.04 -9.03 -19.03
C SER A 291 -13.31 -10.49 -18.74
N SER A 292 -14.38 -11.03 -19.31
CA SER A 292 -14.68 -12.45 -19.19
C SER A 292 -14.43 -13.22 -20.48
N SER A 293 -13.89 -14.42 -20.33
CA SER A 293 -13.79 -15.38 -21.43
C SER A 293 -15.00 -16.31 -21.39
N GLN A 294 -15.50 -16.72 -22.57
CA GLN A 294 -16.47 -17.79 -22.64
C GLN A 294 -15.82 -19.03 -22.03
N GLY A 295 -16.35 -19.48 -20.89
CA GLY A 295 -16.00 -20.77 -20.34
C GLY A 295 -16.39 -21.82 -21.36
N ASN A 296 -15.42 -22.35 -22.10
CA ASN A 296 -15.64 -23.40 -23.06
C ASN A 296 -15.91 -24.69 -22.27
N VAL A 297 -17.16 -24.88 -21.82
CA VAL A 297 -17.59 -26.12 -21.16
C VAL A 297 -17.62 -27.20 -22.23
N LYS A 298 -16.44 -27.77 -22.54
CA LYS A 298 -16.36 -29.04 -23.26
C LYS A 298 -16.84 -30.12 -22.32
N VAL A 299 -18.11 -30.47 -22.44
CA VAL A 299 -18.63 -31.73 -21.89
C VAL A 299 -17.95 -32.86 -22.65
N SER A 300 -16.83 -33.37 -22.12
CA SER A 300 -16.24 -34.61 -22.63
C SER A 300 -17.04 -35.76 -22.05
N TYR A 301 -17.92 -36.35 -22.85
CA TYR A 301 -18.51 -37.62 -22.48
C TYR A 301 -17.39 -38.68 -22.48
N PRO A 302 -17.29 -39.52 -21.44
CA PRO A 302 -16.29 -40.57 -21.42
C PRO A 302 -16.58 -41.51 -22.61
N ILE A 303 -15.59 -41.64 -23.50
CA ILE A 303 -15.72 -42.40 -24.75
C ILE A 303 -15.82 -43.91 -24.45
N LEU A 304 -15.13 -44.37 -23.40
CA LEU A 304 -15.03 -45.79 -23.04
C LEU A 304 -16.39 -46.43 -22.65
N PRO A 305 -17.21 -45.81 -21.76
CA PRO A 305 -18.54 -46.32 -21.46
C PRO A 305 -19.48 -46.33 -22.68
N MET A 306 -19.39 -45.33 -23.57
CA MET A 306 -20.21 -45.29 -24.79
C MET A 306 -19.81 -46.36 -25.80
N THR A 307 -18.51 -46.59 -26.01
CA THR A 307 -18.05 -47.67 -26.90
C THR A 307 -18.42 -49.04 -26.35
N LEU A 308 -18.29 -49.28 -25.05
CA LEU A 308 -18.73 -50.52 -24.41
C LEU A 308 -20.23 -50.75 -24.56
N LEU A 309 -21.05 -49.70 -24.40
CA LEU A 309 -22.50 -49.80 -24.59
C LEU A 309 -22.84 -50.19 -26.04
N LEU A 310 -22.25 -49.51 -27.02
CA LEU A 310 -22.41 -49.81 -28.45
C LEU A 310 -21.98 -51.25 -28.77
N SER A 311 -20.82 -51.69 -28.27
CA SER A 311 -20.35 -53.07 -28.44
C SER A 311 -21.32 -54.09 -27.83
N SER A 312 -21.88 -53.81 -26.65
CA SER A 312 -22.85 -54.70 -25.99
C SER A 312 -24.15 -54.84 -26.80
N VAL A 313 -24.66 -53.74 -27.38
CA VAL A 313 -25.86 -53.75 -28.22
C VAL A 313 -25.61 -54.57 -29.48
N VAL A 314 -24.48 -54.35 -30.15
CA VAL A 314 -24.10 -55.11 -31.35
C VAL A 314 -23.99 -56.61 -31.05
N LEU A 315 -23.29 -56.97 -29.96
CA LEU A 315 -23.15 -58.38 -29.55
C LEU A 315 -24.50 -59.03 -29.22
N THR A 316 -25.40 -58.28 -28.58
CA THR A 316 -26.75 -58.76 -28.25
C THR A 316 -27.57 -59.03 -29.52
N VAL A 317 -27.52 -58.12 -30.49
CA VAL A 317 -28.20 -58.29 -31.79
C VAL A 317 -27.62 -59.48 -32.56
N VAL A 318 -26.30 -59.62 -32.63
CA VAL A 318 -25.65 -60.77 -33.29
C VAL A 318 -26.06 -62.08 -32.62
N SER A 319 -26.06 -62.13 -31.28
CA SER A 319 -26.50 -63.31 -30.52
C SER A 319 -27.96 -63.69 -30.83
N LEU A 320 -28.86 -62.71 -30.88
CA LEU A 320 -30.27 -62.94 -31.26
C LEU A 320 -30.43 -63.46 -32.70
N ILE A 321 -29.62 -62.98 -33.64
CA ILE A 321 -29.65 -63.44 -35.03
C ILE A 321 -29.13 -64.88 -35.14
N ILE A 322 -28.03 -65.22 -34.45
CA ILE A 322 -27.47 -66.58 -34.45
C ILE A 322 -28.48 -67.56 -33.83
N ARG A 323 -29.09 -67.20 -32.69
CA ARG A 323 -30.10 -68.04 -32.01
C ARG A 323 -31.34 -68.29 -32.87
N ARG A 324 -31.68 -67.42 -33.81
CA ARG A 324 -32.78 -67.64 -34.77
C ARG A 324 -32.43 -68.56 -35.94
N LYS A 325 -31.15 -68.84 -36.19
CA LYS A 325 -30.68 -69.69 -37.29
C LYS A 325 -30.34 -71.13 -36.87
N THR A 326 -30.26 -71.40 -35.57
CA THR A 326 -30.20 -72.74 -34.96
C THR A 326 -31.56 -73.18 -34.48
#